data_AF-A0A2W1J7F2-F1
#
_entry.id   AF-A0A2W1J7F2-F1
#
_cell.length_a   1.000
_cell.length_b   1.000
_cell.length_c   1.000
_cell.angle_alpha   90.00
_cell.angle_beta   90.00
_cell.angle_gamma   90.00
#
_symmetry.space_group_name_H-M   'P 1'
#
loop_
_entity.id
_entity.type
_entity.pdbx_description
1 polymer ?
#
loop_
_entity_poly.entity_id
_entity_poly.type
_entity_poly.pdbx_seq_one_letter_code
_entity_poly.pdbx_strand_id
1 'polypeptide(L)'
;MSGDEQQLLQQISDELPDLKSYYFELSSEKGPGVLEVNVYPESEFCDLEARFLKASQVSTFIEDSGLSSLQAQFEAHDPEQQMVMALTIDEQMGAFTLEAPRPDDKKLPIRKRRAQVRGFGNIE
;
A
#
# COMPACT_ATOMS: atom_id res chain seq x y z
N MET A 1 12.60 -10.09 5.54
CA MET A 1 11.17 -10.05 5.90
C MET A 1 10.95 -11.12 6.94
N SER A 2 10.71 -10.72 8.18
CA SER A 2 10.29 -11.63 9.25
C SER A 2 8.88 -12.14 8.97
N GLY A 3 8.49 -13.29 9.55
CA GLY A 3 7.13 -13.83 9.37
C GLY A 3 6.04 -12.85 9.83
N ASP A 4 6.35 -12.04 10.83
CA ASP A 4 5.44 -11.07 11.45
C ASP A 4 5.07 -9.95 10.47
N GLU A 5 6.04 -9.46 9.69
CA GLU A 5 5.83 -8.43 8.67
C GLU A 5 4.82 -8.88 7.59
N GLN A 6 4.95 -10.12 7.10
CA GLN A 6 4.02 -10.66 6.09
C GLN A 6 2.62 -10.87 6.66
N GLN A 7 2.54 -11.27 7.93
CA GLN A 7 1.27 -11.45 8.63
C GLN A 7 0.54 -10.12 8.83
N LEU A 8 1.26 -9.02 9.11
CA LEU A 8 0.69 -7.68 9.20
C LEU A 8 0.10 -7.24 7.84
N LEU A 9 0.85 -7.38 6.74
CA LEU A 9 0.34 -7.04 5.39
C LEU A 9 -0.88 -7.86 4.97
N GLN A 10 -0.94 -9.14 5.35
CA GLN A 10 -2.04 -10.01 4.99
C GLN A 10 -3.37 -9.59 5.64
N GLN A 11 -3.32 -8.90 6.79
CA GLN A 11 -4.51 -8.46 7.52
C GLN A 11 -5.21 -7.26 6.87
N ILE A 12 -4.49 -6.44 6.10
CA ILE A 12 -5.04 -5.25 5.44
C ILE A 12 -5.15 -5.40 3.91
N SER A 13 -5.00 -6.63 3.39
CA SER A 13 -4.87 -6.87 1.94
C SER A 13 -6.02 -6.34 1.11
N ASP A 14 -7.24 -6.39 1.67
CA ASP A 14 -8.47 -5.98 0.98
C ASP A 14 -8.55 -4.45 0.82
N GLU A 15 -7.87 -3.71 1.70
CA GLU A 15 -7.91 -2.25 1.81
C GLU A 15 -6.67 -1.60 1.15
N LEU A 16 -5.67 -2.41 0.80
CA LEU A 16 -4.47 -1.96 0.07
C LEU A 16 -4.77 -1.15 -1.21
N PRO A 17 -5.75 -1.49 -2.06
CA PRO A 17 -6.05 -0.69 -3.25
C PRO A 17 -6.45 0.76 -2.92
N ASP A 18 -7.23 0.95 -1.86
CA ASP A 18 -7.73 2.25 -1.45
C ASP A 18 -6.64 3.05 -0.73
N LEU A 19 -5.85 2.39 0.14
CA LEU A 19 -4.67 2.97 0.78
C LEU A 19 -3.63 3.44 -0.25
N LYS A 20 -3.39 2.66 -1.32
CA LYS A 20 -2.49 3.06 -2.42
C LYS A 20 -3.02 4.30 -3.15
N SER A 21 -4.32 4.34 -3.42
CA SER A 21 -4.96 5.48 -4.10
C SER A 21 -4.84 6.74 -3.26
N TYR A 22 -5.14 6.66 -1.97
CA TYR A 22 -5.02 7.75 -1.00
C TYR A 22 -3.57 8.25 -0.87
N TYR A 23 -2.60 7.34 -0.79
CA TYR A 23 -1.18 7.71 -0.75
C TYR A 23 -0.73 8.46 -2.01
N PHE A 24 -1.14 8.03 -3.21
CA PHE A 24 -0.71 8.69 -4.44
C PHE A 24 -1.35 10.06 -4.64
N GLU A 25 -2.61 10.22 -4.24
CA GLU A 25 -3.26 11.53 -4.25
C GLU A 25 -2.48 12.51 -3.37
N LEU A 26 -2.17 12.11 -2.14
CA LEU A 26 -1.47 12.96 -1.19
C LEU A 26 0.00 13.19 -1.53
N SER A 27 0.71 12.17 -2.03
CA SER A 27 2.11 12.32 -2.42
C SER A 27 2.28 13.17 -3.68
N SER A 28 1.28 13.20 -4.57
CA SER A 28 1.26 14.11 -5.73
C SER A 28 1.13 15.58 -5.30
N GLU A 29 0.39 15.84 -4.22
CA GLU A 29 0.19 17.20 -3.67
C GLU A 29 1.34 17.64 -2.75
N LYS A 30 1.80 16.74 -1.86
CA LYS A 30 2.65 17.06 -0.71
C LYS A 30 4.08 16.56 -0.85
N GLY A 31 4.41 15.86 -1.94
CA GLY A 31 5.69 15.18 -2.14
C GLY A 31 5.75 13.80 -1.48
N PRO A 32 6.89 13.10 -1.55
CA PRO A 32 7.04 11.77 -0.97
C PRO A 32 6.83 11.78 0.55
N GLY A 33 6.24 10.71 1.06
CA GLY A 33 5.93 10.56 2.47
C GLY A 33 5.77 9.11 2.87
N VAL A 34 5.30 8.89 4.09
CA VAL A 34 5.00 7.57 4.63
C VAL A 34 3.50 7.51 4.94
N LEU A 35 2.85 6.41 4.59
CA LEU A 35 1.49 6.15 5.00
C LEU A 35 1.51 5.39 6.33
N GLU A 36 1.11 6.04 7.41
CA GLU A 36 0.83 5.37 8.68
C GLU A 36 -0.57 4.76 8.63
N VAL A 37 -0.69 3.49 9.00
CA VAL A 37 -1.95 2.74 9.03
C VAL A 37 -2.05 2.08 10.39
N ASN A 38 -3.06 2.46 11.17
CA ASN A 38 -3.40 1.81 12.43
C ASN A 38 -4.61 0.91 12.21
N VAL A 39 -4.49 -0.34 12.64
CA VAL A 39 -5.55 -1.35 12.54
C VAL A 39 -6.03 -1.65 13.94
N TYR A 40 -7.34 -1.52 14.14
CA TYR A 40 -8.03 -1.83 15.37
C TYR A 40 -8.91 -3.05 15.10
N PRO A 41 -8.44 -4.27 15.43
CA PRO A 41 -9.25 -5.47 15.28
C PRO A 41 -10.35 -5.47 16.35
N GLU A 42 -11.49 -4.86 16.07
CA GLU A 42 -12.68 -5.04 16.91
C GLU A 42 -13.38 -6.36 16.55
N SER A 43 -14.11 -6.92 17.51
CA SER A 43 -14.68 -8.29 17.43
C SER A 43 -15.69 -8.49 16.30
N GLU A 44 -16.19 -7.43 15.67
CA GLU A 44 -17.16 -7.49 14.57
C GLU A 44 -16.76 -6.66 13.33
N PHE A 45 -15.85 -5.69 13.47
CA PHE A 45 -15.39 -4.81 12.40
C PHE A 45 -13.90 -4.51 12.57
N CYS A 46 -13.17 -4.47 11.45
CA CYS A 46 -11.78 -4.03 11.44
C CYS A 46 -11.78 -2.52 11.15
N ASP A 47 -11.50 -1.70 12.15
CA ASP A 47 -11.39 -0.26 11.95
C ASP A 47 -9.96 0.09 11.51
N LEU A 48 -9.87 0.95 10.50
CA LEU A 48 -8.61 1.37 9.90
C LEU A 48 -8.48 2.89 9.94
N GLU A 49 -7.38 3.37 10.51
CA GLU A 49 -7.01 4.77 10.48
C GLU A 49 -5.74 4.96 9.65
N ALA A 50 -5.86 5.68 8.53
CA ALA A 50 -4.74 5.97 7.64
C ALA A 50 -4.35 7.46 7.71
N ARG A 51 -3.07 7.74 8.00
CA ARG A 51 -2.51 9.08 8.10
C ARG A 51 -1.28 9.22 7.20
N PHE A 52 -1.25 10.28 6.40
CA PHE A 52 -0.07 10.59 5.59
C PHE A 52 0.93 11.44 6.37
N LEU A 53 2.13 10.90 6.55
CA LEU A 53 3.27 11.56 7.17
C LEU A 53 4.13 12.20 6.07
N LYS A 54 4.30 13.52 6.11
CA LYS A 54 5.25 14.21 5.24
C LYS A 54 6.68 13.82 5.60
N ALA A 55 7.61 13.94 4.66
CA ALA A 55 9.04 13.71 4.90
C ALA A 55 9.57 14.39 6.19
N SER A 56 9.11 15.61 6.50
CA SER A 56 9.50 16.36 7.71
C SER A 56 8.99 15.76 9.03
N GLN A 57 8.00 14.87 8.99
CA GLN A 57 7.40 14.21 10.15
C GLN A 57 7.93 12.79 10.34
N VAL A 58 8.56 12.21 9.31
CA VAL A 58 9.05 10.81 9.32
C VAL A 58 10.10 10.61 10.40
N SER A 59 11.05 11.54 10.57
CA SER A 59 12.11 11.40 11.59
C SER A 59 11.55 11.35 13.01
N THR A 60 10.62 12.26 13.34
CA THR A 60 9.97 12.28 14.66
C THR A 60 9.13 11.02 14.88
N PHE A 61 8.38 10.59 13.85
CA PHE A 61 7.61 9.35 13.93
C PHE A 61 8.48 8.12 14.18
N ILE A 62 9.67 8.04 13.58
CA ILE A 62 10.62 6.94 13.79
C ILE A 62 11.15 6.93 15.24
N GLU A 63 11.45 8.11 15.78
CA GLU A 63 11.88 8.25 17.18
C GLU A 63 10.78 7.80 18.15
N ASP A 64 9.53 8.17 17.88
CA ASP A 64 8.38 7.84 18.73
C ASP A 64 7.97 6.35 18.62
N SER A 65 8.02 5.76 17.42
CA SER A 65 7.59 4.39 17.16
C SER A 65 8.70 3.33 17.37
N GLY A 66 9.97 3.74 17.36
CA GLY A 66 11.10 2.82 17.37
C GLY A 66 11.31 2.06 16.05
N LEU A 67 10.60 2.43 14.98
CA LEU A 67 10.69 1.79 13.65
C LEU A 67 11.96 2.21 12.89
N SER A 68 13.12 1.79 13.38
CA SER A 68 14.42 2.11 12.79
C SER A 68 14.57 1.69 11.31
N SER A 69 13.85 0.65 10.87
CA SER A 69 13.84 0.20 9.47
C SER A 69 13.10 1.16 8.53
N LEU A 70 12.20 1.99 9.05
CA LEU A 70 11.38 2.91 8.25
C LEU A 70 12.23 3.99 7.58
N GLN A 71 13.27 4.49 8.24
CA GLN A 71 14.21 5.47 7.66
C GLN A 71 14.83 4.92 6.38
N ALA A 72 15.40 3.71 6.46
CA ALA A 72 16.09 3.08 5.34
C ALA A 72 15.14 2.76 4.20
N GLN A 73 13.91 2.33 4.50
CA GLN A 73 12.87 2.09 3.49
C GLN A 73 12.43 3.40 2.82
N PHE A 74 12.20 4.45 3.60
CA PHE A 74 11.84 5.77 3.08
C PHE A 74 12.95 6.42 2.24
N GLU A 75 14.22 6.19 2.55
CA GLU A 75 15.31 6.73 1.72
C GLU A 75 15.56 5.89 0.46
N ALA A 76 15.31 4.58 0.50
CA ALA A 76 15.60 3.67 -0.60
C ALA A 76 14.44 3.51 -1.61
N HIS A 77 13.21 3.88 -1.24
CA HIS A 77 12.04 3.66 -2.11
C HIS A 77 12.05 4.53 -3.37
N ASP A 78 11.43 4.02 -4.43
CA ASP A 78 11.08 4.78 -5.61
C ASP A 78 9.72 5.46 -5.42
N PRO A 79 9.64 6.78 -5.23
CA PRO A 79 8.37 7.49 -4.96
C PRO A 79 7.40 7.53 -6.14
N GLU A 80 7.80 7.06 -7.33
CA GLU A 80 6.91 6.95 -8.49
C GLU A 80 6.27 5.56 -8.62
N GLN A 81 6.94 4.52 -8.09
CA GLN A 81 6.52 3.12 -8.25
C GLN A 81 6.24 2.41 -6.93
N GLN A 82 6.61 3.01 -5.80
CA GLN A 82 6.58 2.40 -4.49
C GLN A 82 5.94 3.33 -3.45
N MET A 83 5.29 2.69 -2.48
CA MET A 83 4.70 3.32 -1.32
C MET A 83 5.39 2.77 -0.07
N VAL A 84 5.78 3.67 0.83
CA VAL A 84 6.28 3.29 2.15
C VAL A 84 5.16 3.43 3.16
N MET A 85 4.94 2.37 3.92
CA MET A 85 3.84 2.26 4.87
C MET A 85 4.37 1.83 6.23
N ALA A 86 3.94 2.52 7.28
CA ALA A 86 4.11 2.10 8.67
C ALA A 86 2.78 1.54 9.16
N LEU A 87 2.73 0.26 9.50
CA LEU A 87 1.50 -0.43 9.91
C LEU A 87 1.59 -0.77 11.40
N THR A 88 0.53 -0.49 12.14
CA THR A 88 0.38 -0.85 13.55
C THR A 88 -0.86 -1.74 13.73
N ILE A 89 -0.71 -2.92 14.33
CA ILE A 89 -1.81 -3.82 14.71
C ILE A 89 -1.55 -4.32 16.12
N ASP A 90 -2.48 -4.17 17.06
CA ASP A 90 -2.35 -4.69 18.44
C ASP A 90 -0.97 -4.41 19.07
N GLU A 91 -0.53 -3.15 19.01
CA GLU A 91 0.79 -2.67 19.48
C GLU A 91 2.01 -3.20 18.70
N GLN A 92 1.81 -4.07 17.71
CA GLN A 92 2.86 -4.51 16.78
C GLN A 92 3.00 -3.51 15.64
N MET A 93 4.20 -2.96 15.49
CA MET A 93 4.52 -2.02 14.42
C MET A 93 5.46 -2.65 13.39
N GLY A 94 5.23 -2.34 12.11
CA GLY A 94 6.10 -2.75 11.01
C GLY A 94 6.21 -1.68 9.93
N ALA A 95 7.33 -1.65 9.24
CA ALA A 95 7.56 -0.77 8.09
C ALA A 95 7.64 -1.60 6.80
N PHE A 96 6.93 -1.17 5.76
CA PHE A 96 6.79 -1.87 4.50
C PHE A 96 7.04 -0.95 3.32
N THR A 97 7.79 -1.45 2.33
CA THR A 97 7.80 -0.86 0.99
C THR A 97 6.98 -1.77 0.07
N LEU A 98 5.96 -1.21 -0.56
CA LEU A 98 5.06 -1.92 -1.45
C LEU A 98 5.18 -1.38 -2.87
N GLU A 99 5.20 -2.28 -3.85
CA GLU A 99 5.01 -1.89 -5.24
C GLU A 99 3.58 -1.38 -5.43
N ALA A 100 3.49 -0.14 -5.89
CA ALA A 100 2.27 0.56 -6.11
C ALA A 100 2.50 1.46 -7.34
N PRO A 101 2.42 0.93 -8.57
CA PRO A 101 2.56 1.78 -9.74
C PRO A 101 1.42 2.80 -9.73
N ARG A 102 1.73 4.08 -10.00
CA ARG A 102 0.71 5.14 -10.10
C ARG A 102 -0.41 4.69 -11.05
N PRO A 103 -1.68 5.01 -10.75
CA PRO A 103 -2.81 4.60 -11.59
C PRO A 103 -2.69 5.07 -13.05
N ASP A 104 -1.96 6.15 -13.33
CA ASP A 104 -1.63 6.64 -14.68
C ASP A 104 -0.54 5.85 -15.42
N ASP A 105 0.22 5.00 -14.72
CA ASP A 105 1.25 4.14 -15.33
C ASP A 105 0.69 2.84 -15.91
N LYS A 106 -0.64 2.76 -16.02
CA LYS A 106 -1.31 1.82 -16.92
C LYS A 106 -1.22 2.31 -18.37
N LYS A 107 0.00 2.36 -18.92
CA LYS A 107 0.18 1.75 -20.25
C LYS A 107 0.09 0.23 -20.10
N LEU A 108 -1.10 -0.25 -19.73
CA LEU A 108 -1.49 -1.62 -19.95
C LEU A 108 -1.28 -1.88 -21.45
N PRO A 109 -0.41 -2.82 -21.89
CA PRO A 109 -0.61 -3.36 -23.20
C PRO A 109 -2.02 -3.96 -23.18
N ILE A 110 -2.92 -3.36 -23.96
CA ILE A 110 -4.24 -3.91 -24.25
C ILE A 110 -3.98 -5.26 -24.93
N ARG A 111 -3.73 -6.31 -24.15
CA ARG A 111 -3.97 -7.68 -24.59
C ARG A 111 -5.48 -7.75 -24.70
N LYS A 112 -5.97 -7.42 -25.90
CA LYS A 112 -7.29 -7.83 -26.39
C LYS A 112 -7.43 -9.31 -26.06
N ARG A 113 -8.06 -9.64 -24.93
CA ARG A 113 -8.63 -10.97 -24.75
C ARG A 113 -9.77 -11.03 -25.74
N ARG A 114 -9.46 -11.44 -26.98
CA ARG A 114 -10.45 -12.07 -27.85
C ARG A 114 -10.93 -13.28 -27.07
N ALA A 115 -12.05 -13.12 -26.36
CA ALA A 115 -12.83 -14.25 -25.92
C ALA A 115 -13.25 -14.99 -27.19
N GLN A 116 -12.60 -16.12 -27.46
CA GLN A 116 -13.03 -17.04 -28.47
C GLN A 116 -14.30 -17.70 -27.95
N VAL A 117 -15.45 -17.11 -28.26
CA VAL A 117 -16.72 -17.79 -28.03
C VAL A 117 -16.85 -18.86 -29.13
N ARG A 118 -16.48 -20.09 -28.79
CA ARG A 118 -17.00 -21.27 -29.48
C ARG A 118 -18.50 -21.29 -29.23
N GLY A 119 -19.28 -21.03 -30.27
CA GLY A 119 -20.74 -21.06 -30.24
C GLY A 119 -21.26 -21.60 -31.57
N PHE A 120 -21.53 -22.91 -31.56
CA PHE A 120 -22.45 -23.73 -32.36
C PHE A 120 -23.00 -23.19 -33.68
N GLY A 121 -22.91 -24.05 -34.70
CA GLY A 121 -23.33 -23.74 -36.05
C GLY A 121 -24.82 -23.50 -36.24
N ASN A 122 -25.15 -23.09 -37.46
CA ASN A 122 -26.32 -23.60 -38.14
C ASN A 122 -26.00 -23.70 -39.63
N ILE A 123 -26.48 -24.82 -40.15
CA ILE A 123 -26.52 -25.23 -41.55
C ILE A 123 -27.74 -24.55 -42.13
N GLU A 124 -27.61 -23.81 -43.22
CA GLU A 124 -28.59 -23.71 -44.30
C GLU A 124 -27.85 -23.62 -45.64
#